data_AF-A0A2N2X632-F1
#
_entry.id   AF-A0A2N2X632-F1
#
_cell.length_a   1.000
_cell.length_b   1.000
_cell.length_c   1.000
_cell.angle_alpha   90.00
_cell.angle_beta   90.00
_cell.angle_gamma   90.00
#
_symmetry.space_group_name_H-M   'P 1'
#
loop_
_entity.id
_entity.type
_entity.pdbx_description
1 polymer ?
#
loop_
_entity_poly.entity_id
_entity_poly.type
_entity_poly.pdbx_seq_one_letter_code
_entity_poly.pdbx_strand_id
1 'polypeptide(L)'
;MKSWFYNYSIKQKYRNDQQGIMRRYLRESKQWDEHLKQTQRFILNCLKGKVFSKVAVLGSGWLLDVPVVELLNHSQELHLFDAVHPKQVVHKYKANKKLVFVKKDLSFGLIHEATRCKNSKEFMSALATLEPYAQFTGYDWVISVNLLNQLDNLLIEFLRSRFSFSQEQEEQIRQIVQDNHINSLPKGKSCLISDWTEVSEELTTGVVSEKQLVYSKLLDAEKYQGWDWIFDTHKMYRAKTKTTFKVRAYKF
;
A
#
# COMPACT_ATOMS: atom_id res chain seq x y z
N MET A 1 -7.66 8.91 21.91
CA MET A 1 -6.50 8.62 21.05
C MET A 1 -5.47 7.80 21.85
N LYS A 2 -5.76 6.52 22.11
CA LYS A 2 -4.87 5.64 22.91
C LYS A 2 -3.76 5.09 22.00
N SER A 3 -2.55 5.07 22.54
CA SER A 3 -1.31 5.16 21.77
C SER A 3 -0.91 3.84 21.08
N TRP A 4 -0.54 3.95 19.81
CA TRP A 4 0.01 2.97 18.85
C TRP A 4 1.32 2.25 19.30
N PHE A 5 1.63 2.19 20.60
CA PHE A 5 2.96 1.84 21.11
C PHE A 5 3.09 0.46 21.77
N TYR A 6 2.03 -0.35 21.83
CA TYR A 6 2.08 -1.58 22.64
C TYR A 6 2.66 -2.83 21.97
N ASN A 7 3.02 -2.79 20.68
CA ASN A 7 3.67 -3.96 20.07
C ASN A 7 4.92 -3.57 19.26
N TYR A 8 6.05 -3.48 19.97
CA TYR A 8 7.39 -3.25 19.39
C TYR A 8 7.68 -4.21 18.22
N SER A 9 7.19 -5.45 18.31
CA SER A 9 7.36 -6.49 17.30
C SER A 9 6.78 -6.09 15.93
N ILE A 10 5.53 -5.64 15.88
CA ILE A 10 4.84 -5.27 14.63
C ILE A 10 5.51 -4.07 13.97
N LYS A 11 5.85 -3.04 14.76
CA LYS A 11 6.58 -1.88 14.26
C LYS A 11 7.94 -2.26 13.68
N GLN A 12 8.62 -3.24 14.26
CA GLN A 12 9.88 -3.73 13.74
C GLN A 12 9.68 -4.51 12.43
N LYS A 13 8.58 -5.24 12.26
CA LYS A 13 8.23 -5.87 10.98
C LYS A 13 8.02 -4.84 9.87
N TYR A 14 7.25 -3.79 10.10
CA TYR A 14 7.11 -2.69 9.13
C TYR A 14 8.46 -2.09 8.72
N ARG A 15 9.39 -1.90 9.68
CA ARG A 15 10.75 -1.41 9.37
C ARG A 15 11.53 -2.39 8.51
N ASN A 16 11.45 -3.68 8.81
CA ASN A 16 12.14 -4.71 8.06
C ASN A 16 11.59 -4.79 6.63
N ASP A 17 10.28 -4.67 6.45
CA ASP A 17 9.64 -4.64 5.13
C ASP A 17 10.12 -3.43 4.31
N GLN A 18 10.15 -2.24 4.91
CA GLN A 18 10.70 -1.04 4.27
C GLN A 18 12.18 -1.25 3.88
N GLN A 19 13.01 -1.85 4.73
CA GLN A 19 14.39 -2.18 4.37
C GLN A 19 14.47 -3.20 3.23
N GLY A 20 13.58 -4.19 3.23
CA GLY A 20 13.45 -5.18 2.16
C GLY A 20 13.17 -4.54 0.81
N ILE A 21 12.23 -3.59 0.74
CA ILE A 21 11.92 -2.82 -0.47
C ILE A 21 13.16 -2.10 -0.99
N MET A 22 13.86 -1.34 -0.13
CA MET A 22 15.05 -0.59 -0.55
C MET A 22 16.17 -1.52 -1.03
N ARG A 23 16.43 -2.63 -0.34
CA ARG A 23 17.44 -3.62 -0.78
C ARG A 23 17.11 -4.22 -2.14
N ARG A 24 15.83 -4.51 -2.41
CA ARG A 24 15.38 -4.99 -3.72
C ARG A 24 15.55 -3.91 -4.77
N TYR A 25 15.11 -2.68 -4.49
CA TYR A 25 15.28 -1.56 -5.40
C TYR A 25 16.75 -1.34 -5.79
N LEU A 26 17.68 -1.32 -4.82
CA LEU A 26 19.11 -1.13 -5.12
C LEU A 26 19.68 -2.19 -6.08
N ARG A 27 19.14 -3.41 -6.03
CA ARG A 27 19.54 -4.51 -6.92
C ARG A 27 18.82 -4.48 -8.27
N GLU A 28 17.54 -4.16 -8.26
CA GLU A 28 16.64 -4.23 -9.44
C GLU A 28 16.39 -2.87 -10.09
N SER A 29 17.08 -1.80 -9.67
CA SER A 29 16.75 -0.40 -9.98
C SER A 29 16.48 -0.15 -11.46
N LYS A 30 17.30 -0.71 -12.36
CA LYS A 30 17.12 -0.60 -13.81
C LYS A 30 15.82 -1.23 -14.30
N GLN A 31 15.43 -2.37 -13.73
CA GLN A 31 14.21 -3.09 -14.12
C GLN A 31 12.97 -2.45 -13.52
N TRP A 32 13.10 -1.81 -12.36
CA TRP A 32 12.00 -1.10 -11.72
C TRP A 32 11.75 0.27 -12.33
N ASP A 33 12.73 0.87 -13.02
CA ASP A 33 12.64 2.24 -13.56
C ASP A 33 11.38 2.46 -14.42
N GLU A 34 11.04 1.53 -15.31
CA GLU A 34 9.84 1.64 -16.13
C GLU A 34 8.56 1.59 -15.28
N HIS A 35 8.49 0.68 -14.30
CA HIS A 35 7.37 0.63 -13.35
C HIS A 35 7.23 1.95 -12.59
N LEU A 36 8.34 2.48 -12.04
CA LEU A 36 8.35 3.75 -11.29
C LEU A 36 7.89 4.93 -12.17
N LYS A 37 8.37 5.00 -13.42
CA LYS A 37 7.97 6.03 -14.39
C LYS A 37 6.49 5.93 -14.74
N GLN A 38 5.95 4.72 -14.91
CA GLN A 38 4.53 4.54 -15.19
C GLN A 38 3.65 4.96 -14.01
N THR A 39 4.03 4.59 -12.78
CA THR A 39 3.34 5.05 -11.56
C THR A 39 3.34 6.57 -11.45
N GLN A 40 4.52 7.20 -11.58
CA GLN A 40 4.65 8.66 -11.51
C GLN A 40 3.82 9.34 -12.62
N ARG A 41 3.90 8.84 -13.86
CA ARG A 41 3.13 9.39 -15.00
C ARG A 41 1.63 9.31 -14.75
N PHE A 42 1.13 8.19 -14.22
CA PHE A 42 -0.28 8.06 -13.91
C PHE A 42 -0.73 9.07 -12.85
N ILE A 43 0.05 9.23 -11.78
CA ILE A 43 -0.20 10.24 -10.73
C ILE A 43 -0.27 11.64 -11.33
N LEU A 44 0.73 12.03 -12.13
CA LEU A 44 0.76 13.37 -12.75
C LEU A 44 -0.39 13.61 -13.73
N ASN A 45 -0.76 12.59 -14.51
CA ASN A 45 -1.92 12.66 -15.41
C ASN A 45 -3.24 12.89 -14.66
N CYS A 46 -3.36 12.39 -13.43
CA CYS A 46 -4.54 12.64 -12.60
C CYS A 46 -4.63 14.10 -12.10
N LEU A 47 -3.49 14.78 -11.99
CA LEU A 47 -3.36 16.14 -11.44
C LEU A 47 -3.32 17.23 -12.51
N LYS A 48 -3.18 16.84 -13.79
CA LYS A 48 -2.94 17.77 -14.91
C LYS A 48 -3.96 18.91 -14.94
N GLY A 49 -3.45 20.14 -14.97
CA GLY A 49 -4.25 21.37 -15.06
C GLY A 49 -4.97 21.78 -13.77
N LYS A 50 -4.64 21.17 -12.62
CA LYS A 50 -5.26 21.47 -11.32
C LYS A 50 -4.21 21.90 -10.30
N VAL A 51 -4.62 22.75 -9.38
CA VAL A 51 -3.87 23.11 -8.17
C VAL A 51 -4.73 22.74 -6.97
N PHE A 52 -4.12 22.17 -5.95
CA PHE A 52 -4.78 21.63 -4.77
C PHE A 52 -4.31 22.37 -3.52
N SER A 53 -5.16 22.50 -2.52
CA SER A 53 -4.74 22.99 -1.21
C SER A 53 -4.02 21.87 -0.46
N LYS A 54 -4.67 20.71 -0.33
CA LYS A 54 -4.13 19.55 0.40
C LYS A 54 -4.16 18.28 -0.43
N VAL A 55 -2.99 17.66 -0.60
CA VAL A 55 -2.84 16.34 -1.24
C VAL A 55 -2.37 15.32 -0.21
N ALA A 56 -3.02 14.15 -0.17
CA ALA A 56 -2.58 13.01 0.64
C ALA A 56 -1.94 11.93 -0.22
N VAL A 57 -0.82 11.36 0.24
CA VAL A 57 -0.21 10.15 -0.33
C VAL A 57 -0.22 9.06 0.74
N LEU A 58 -0.94 7.97 0.48
CA LEU A 58 -1.10 6.83 1.36
C LEU A 58 -0.16 5.71 0.95
N GLY A 59 0.62 5.19 1.91
CA GLY A 59 1.67 4.20 1.65
C GLY A 59 2.95 4.86 1.12
N SER A 60 3.30 6.04 1.63
CA SER A 60 4.36 6.86 1.04
C SER A 60 5.77 6.22 1.06
N GLY A 61 6.05 5.33 2.03
CA GLY A 61 7.28 4.54 2.10
C GLY A 61 8.55 5.31 1.73
N TRP A 62 9.29 4.78 0.75
CA TRP A 62 10.54 5.38 0.25
C TRP A 62 10.38 6.49 -0.79
N LEU A 63 9.14 6.79 -1.23
CA LEU A 63 8.83 7.77 -2.28
C LEU A 63 9.53 7.49 -3.63
N LEU A 64 9.80 6.22 -3.96
CA LEU A 64 10.48 5.83 -5.21
C LEU A 64 9.62 6.11 -6.45
N ASP A 65 8.31 5.92 -6.30
CA ASP A 65 7.26 5.99 -7.30
C ASP A 65 6.38 7.23 -7.15
N VAL A 66 6.66 8.09 -6.17
CA VAL A 66 5.92 9.33 -5.90
C VAL A 66 6.66 10.52 -6.51
N PRO A 67 6.06 11.29 -7.42
CA PRO A 67 6.68 12.46 -8.05
C PRO A 67 6.63 13.67 -7.10
N VAL A 68 7.41 13.63 -6.02
CA VAL A 68 7.29 14.59 -4.88
C VAL A 68 7.46 16.04 -5.31
N VAL A 69 8.41 16.33 -6.22
CA VAL A 69 8.71 17.70 -6.65
C VAL A 69 7.51 18.30 -7.38
N GLU A 70 6.93 17.54 -8.29
CA GLU A 70 5.76 17.90 -9.06
C GLU A 70 4.53 18.04 -8.15
N LEU A 71 4.34 17.12 -7.20
CA LEU A 71 3.25 17.23 -6.21
C LEU A 71 3.34 18.52 -5.39
N LEU A 72 4.54 18.94 -4.98
CA LEU A 72 4.76 20.18 -4.24
C LEU A 72 4.52 21.46 -5.09
N ASN A 73 4.61 21.34 -6.41
CA ASN A 73 4.27 22.41 -7.35
C ASN A 73 2.76 22.49 -7.59
N HIS A 74 2.05 21.36 -7.51
CA HIS A 74 0.61 21.27 -7.67
C HIS A 74 -0.18 21.42 -6.35
N SER A 75 0.50 21.56 -5.21
CA SER A 75 -0.17 21.65 -3.90
C SER A 75 0.40 22.72 -2.96
N GLN A 76 -0.45 23.22 -2.07
CA GLN A 76 -0.01 24.06 -0.95
C GLN A 76 0.58 23.20 0.17
N GLU A 77 -0.04 22.05 0.45
CA GLU A 77 0.42 21.05 1.41
C GLU A 77 0.38 19.64 0.82
N LEU A 78 1.44 18.87 1.07
CA LEU A 78 1.58 17.46 0.72
C LEU A 78 1.74 16.62 1.99
N HIS A 79 0.76 15.78 2.28
CA HIS A 79 0.72 14.94 3.48
C HIS A 79 1.07 13.50 3.10
N LEU A 80 2.15 12.99 3.69
CA LEU A 80 2.68 11.65 3.44
C LEU A 80 2.29 10.72 4.59
N PHE A 81 1.42 9.75 4.30
CA PHE A 81 0.90 8.80 5.28
C PHE A 81 1.61 7.45 5.16
N ASP A 82 2.17 7.00 6.28
CA ASP A 82 2.73 5.66 6.42
C ASP A 82 2.73 5.23 7.90
N ALA A 83 2.72 3.93 8.16
CA ALA A 83 2.96 3.39 9.49
C ALA A 83 4.39 3.71 9.96
N VAL A 84 5.37 3.66 9.03
CA VAL A 84 6.77 3.92 9.29
C VAL A 84 7.43 4.62 8.09
N HIS A 85 7.78 5.89 8.28
CA HIS A 85 8.59 6.64 7.32
C HIS A 85 10.09 6.29 7.42
N PRO A 86 10.78 5.98 6.31
CA PRO A 86 12.23 5.83 6.30
C PRO A 86 12.95 7.11 6.77
N LYS A 87 13.92 6.97 7.68
CA LYS A 87 14.62 8.13 8.28
C LYS A 87 15.32 9.00 7.23
N GLN A 88 15.86 8.38 6.19
CA GLN A 88 16.53 9.06 5.08
C GLN A 88 15.56 9.96 4.31
N VAL A 89 14.35 9.49 4.06
CA VAL A 89 13.29 10.26 3.40
C VAL A 89 12.86 11.44 4.28
N VAL A 90 12.61 11.19 5.57
CA VAL A 90 12.26 12.27 6.52
C VAL A 90 13.37 13.31 6.58
N HIS A 91 14.64 12.89 6.65
CA HIS A 91 15.77 13.80 6.69
C HIS A 91 15.90 14.63 5.41
N LYS A 92 15.72 14.01 4.23
CA LYS A 92 15.78 14.67 2.92
C LYS A 92 14.79 15.83 2.82
N TYR A 93 13.60 15.66 3.39
CA TYR A 93 12.50 16.64 3.27
C TYR A 93 12.24 17.46 4.54
N LYS A 94 13.03 17.32 5.61
CA LYS A 94 12.78 17.94 6.92
C LYS A 94 12.62 19.47 6.90
N ALA A 95 13.24 20.16 5.93
CA ALA A 95 13.20 21.61 5.81
C ALA A 95 12.04 22.13 4.95
N ASN A 96 11.32 21.22 4.26
CA ASN A 96 10.23 21.61 3.38
C ASN A 96 8.92 21.78 4.18
N LYS A 97 8.50 23.03 4.38
CA LYS A 97 7.31 23.37 5.18
C LYS A 97 5.98 22.96 4.54
N LYS A 98 5.95 22.71 3.22
CA LYS A 98 4.76 22.20 2.53
C LYS A 98 4.56 20.71 2.74
N LEU A 99 5.56 19.98 3.21
CA LEU A 99 5.53 18.53 3.33
C LEU A 99 5.33 18.11 4.78
N VAL A 100 4.28 17.33 5.03
CA VAL A 100 3.90 16.86 6.37
C VAL A 100 3.98 15.34 6.40
N PHE A 101 4.84 14.78 7.25
CA PHE A 101 4.86 13.34 7.50
C PHE A 101 3.81 12.97 8.55
N VAL A 102 2.79 12.24 8.15
CA VAL A 102 1.74 11.75 9.03
C VAL A 102 1.97 10.27 9.29
N LYS A 103 2.18 9.93 10.56
CA LYS A 103 2.35 8.55 10.98
C LYS A 103 0.99 7.95 11.29
N LYS A 104 0.55 6.95 10.52
CA LYS A 104 -0.80 6.42 10.62
C LYS A 104 -0.87 4.95 10.30
N ASP A 105 -1.67 4.22 11.08
CA ASP A 105 -2.12 2.88 10.73
C ASP A 105 -3.24 2.98 9.70
N LEU A 106 -2.98 2.45 8.50
CA LEU A 106 -3.93 2.43 7.39
C LEU A 106 -4.78 1.15 7.38
N SER A 107 -4.56 0.21 8.32
CA SER A 107 -5.46 -0.93 8.58
C SER A 107 -6.67 -0.56 9.45
N PHE A 108 -6.91 0.74 9.65
CA PHE A 108 -8.03 1.29 10.42
C PHE A 108 -8.11 0.79 11.87
N GLY A 109 -6.97 0.50 12.48
CA GLY A 109 -6.89 0.05 13.88
C GLY A 109 -7.04 -1.46 14.06
N LEU A 110 -7.19 -2.25 12.99
CA LEU A 110 -7.28 -3.71 13.07
C LEU A 110 -6.04 -4.35 13.66
N ILE A 111 -4.86 -3.78 13.43
CA ILE A 111 -3.63 -4.22 14.10
C ILE A 111 -3.77 -4.08 15.62
N HIS A 112 -4.35 -2.99 16.12
CA HIS A 112 -4.58 -2.81 17.55
C HIS A 112 -5.61 -3.81 18.08
N GLU A 113 -6.73 -4.01 17.38
CA GLU A 113 -7.75 -4.97 17.80
C GLU A 113 -7.21 -6.41 17.82
N ALA A 114 -6.40 -6.80 16.83
CA ALA A 114 -5.75 -8.11 16.80
C ALA A 114 -4.89 -8.38 18.05
N THR A 115 -4.25 -7.35 18.62
CA THR A 115 -3.46 -7.51 19.86
C THR A 115 -4.31 -7.66 21.12
N ARG A 116 -5.55 -7.15 21.12
CA ARG A 116 -6.46 -7.18 22.26
C ARG A 116 -7.33 -8.43 22.31
N CYS A 117 -7.75 -8.93 21.15
CA CYS A 117 -8.58 -10.13 21.06
C CYS A 117 -7.88 -11.35 21.68
N LYS A 118 -8.67 -12.20 22.33
CA LYS A 118 -8.20 -13.43 22.98
C LYS A 118 -8.33 -14.66 22.09
N ASN A 119 -9.19 -14.60 21.07
CA ASN A 119 -9.45 -15.69 20.14
C ASN A 119 -9.92 -15.14 18.78
N SER A 120 -10.00 -16.02 17.78
CA SER A 120 -10.43 -15.67 16.42
C SER A 120 -11.87 -15.16 16.38
N LYS A 121 -12.79 -15.70 17.19
CA LYS A 121 -14.20 -15.27 17.24
C LYS A 121 -14.34 -13.80 17.67
N GLU A 122 -13.60 -13.40 18.71
CA GLU A 122 -13.55 -12.00 19.15
C GLU A 122 -13.02 -11.07 18.05
N PHE A 123 -11.96 -11.48 17.34
CA PHE A 123 -11.40 -10.69 16.25
C PHE A 123 -12.37 -10.54 15.08
N MET A 124 -13.03 -11.64 14.66
CA MET A 124 -14.04 -11.59 13.60
C MET A 124 -15.23 -10.70 14.00
N SER A 125 -15.63 -10.71 15.27
CA SER A 125 -16.67 -9.79 15.77
C SER A 125 -16.23 -8.33 15.70
N ALA A 126 -14.99 -8.01 16.05
CA ALA A 126 -14.45 -6.65 15.95
C ALA A 126 -14.40 -6.19 14.48
N LEU A 127 -13.96 -7.07 13.58
CA LEU A 127 -13.91 -6.82 12.15
C LEU A 127 -15.29 -6.53 11.56
N ALA A 128 -16.32 -7.26 11.97
CA ALA A 128 -17.69 -7.06 11.52
C ALA A 128 -18.30 -5.71 11.94
N THR A 129 -17.76 -5.10 13.00
CA THR A 129 -18.19 -3.77 13.49
C THR A 129 -17.30 -2.63 12.98
N LEU A 130 -16.34 -2.92 12.10
CA LEU A 130 -15.43 -1.93 11.57
C LEU A 130 -16.16 -1.09 10.51
N GLU A 131 -16.55 0.12 10.89
CA GLU A 131 -17.14 1.08 9.96
C GLU A 131 -16.07 1.74 9.08
N PRO A 132 -16.27 1.83 7.75
CA PRO A 132 -15.40 2.60 6.88
C PRO A 132 -15.48 4.08 7.27
N TYR A 133 -14.43 4.57 7.92
CA TYR A 133 -14.35 6.00 8.21
C TYR A 133 -13.94 6.76 6.96
N ALA A 134 -14.67 7.85 6.67
CA ALA A 134 -14.33 8.84 5.64
C ALA A 134 -13.10 9.69 6.03
N GLN A 135 -11.95 9.03 6.27
CA GLN A 135 -10.79 9.64 6.92
C GLN A 135 -10.07 10.67 6.06
N PHE A 136 -10.25 10.62 4.74
CA PHE A 136 -9.49 11.44 3.79
C PHE A 136 -10.35 12.46 3.03
N THR A 137 -11.60 12.69 3.45
CA THR A 137 -12.50 13.67 2.81
C THR A 137 -12.06 15.12 2.93
N GLY A 138 -11.19 15.43 3.91
CA GLY A 138 -10.59 16.76 4.08
C GLY A 138 -9.42 17.07 3.12
N TYR A 139 -9.09 16.16 2.20
CA TYR A 139 -8.08 16.35 1.18
C TYR A 139 -8.72 16.63 -0.18
N ASP A 140 -8.11 17.51 -0.97
CA ASP A 140 -8.59 17.82 -2.32
C ASP A 140 -8.23 16.72 -3.32
N TRP A 141 -7.15 15.99 -3.04
CA TRP A 141 -6.71 14.83 -3.81
C TRP A 141 -6.04 13.78 -2.93
N VAL A 142 -6.31 12.51 -3.17
CA VAL A 142 -5.75 11.36 -2.43
C VAL A 142 -5.09 10.38 -3.39
N ILE A 143 -3.86 10.00 -3.10
CA ILE A 143 -3.06 9.05 -3.88
C ILE A 143 -2.79 7.84 -2.99
N SER A 144 -3.38 6.69 -3.30
CA SER A 144 -3.01 5.43 -2.69
C SER A 144 -2.07 4.68 -3.64
N VAL A 145 -0.82 4.46 -3.25
CA VAL A 145 0.18 3.90 -4.16
C VAL A 145 0.88 2.70 -3.52
N ASN A 146 0.89 1.57 -4.24
CA ASN A 146 1.58 0.33 -3.88
C ASN A 146 1.32 -0.15 -2.44
N LEU A 147 0.07 0.02 -1.99
CA LEU A 147 -0.34 -0.24 -0.61
C LEU A 147 -1.43 -1.32 -0.48
N LEU A 148 -2.42 -1.34 -1.39
CA LEU A 148 -3.66 -2.10 -1.17
C LEU A 148 -3.42 -3.60 -0.97
N ASN A 149 -2.62 -4.22 -1.85
CA ASN A 149 -2.24 -5.64 -1.74
C ASN A 149 -1.36 -5.98 -0.54
N GLN A 150 -0.78 -4.97 0.13
CA GLN A 150 0.13 -5.15 1.26
C GLN A 150 -0.53 -4.86 2.60
N LEU A 151 -1.69 -4.18 2.59
CA LEU A 151 -2.30 -3.59 3.78
C LEU A 151 -2.63 -4.63 4.86
N ASP A 152 -3.07 -5.81 4.43
CA ASP A 152 -3.49 -6.92 5.28
C ASP A 152 -2.35 -7.92 5.60
N ASN A 153 -1.18 -7.83 4.95
CA ASN A 153 -0.14 -8.87 5.08
C ASN A 153 0.38 -9.05 6.51
N LEU A 154 0.77 -7.96 7.17
CA LEU A 154 1.26 -8.02 8.54
C LEU A 154 0.17 -8.37 9.55
N LEU A 155 -1.08 -7.96 9.27
CA LEU A 155 -2.23 -8.34 10.09
C LEU A 155 -2.46 -9.85 10.03
N ILE A 156 -2.51 -10.43 8.82
CA ILE A 156 -2.71 -11.87 8.63
C ILE A 156 -1.54 -12.67 9.22
N GLU A 157 -0.29 -12.24 9.01
CA GLU A 157 0.87 -12.90 9.61
C GLU A 157 0.79 -12.90 11.14
N PHE A 158 0.42 -11.76 11.74
CA PHE A 158 0.24 -11.65 13.19
C PHE A 158 -0.90 -12.55 13.69
N LEU A 159 -2.05 -12.54 13.01
CA LEU A 159 -3.21 -13.36 13.36
C LEU A 159 -2.90 -14.87 13.28
N ARG A 160 -2.22 -15.33 12.23
CA ARG A 160 -1.78 -16.73 12.07
C ARG A 160 -0.85 -17.20 13.19
N SER A 161 -0.03 -16.31 13.72
CA SER A 161 0.88 -16.64 14.83
C SER A 161 0.16 -16.85 16.16
N ARG A 162 -1.13 -16.47 16.25
CA ARG A 162 -1.86 -16.36 17.51
C ARG A 162 -3.15 -17.17 17.54
N PHE A 163 -3.83 -17.28 16.39
CA PHE A 163 -5.09 -17.99 16.24
C PHE A 163 -5.08 -18.85 14.98
N SER A 164 -5.95 -19.85 14.96
CA SER A 164 -6.25 -20.62 13.74
C SER A 164 -7.44 -20.00 13.02
N PHE A 165 -7.26 -19.77 11.72
CA PHE A 165 -8.31 -19.32 10.81
C PHE A 165 -8.44 -20.32 9.67
N SER A 166 -9.66 -20.54 9.17
CA SER A 166 -9.83 -21.21 7.88
C SER A 166 -9.36 -20.30 6.75
N GLN A 167 -9.10 -20.88 5.58
CA GLN A 167 -8.75 -20.09 4.39
C GLN A 167 -9.83 -19.05 4.06
N GLU A 168 -11.11 -19.43 4.15
CA GLU A 168 -12.24 -18.54 3.92
C GLU A 168 -12.25 -17.34 4.88
N GLN A 169 -11.97 -17.58 6.17
CA GLN A 169 -11.88 -16.50 7.15
C GLN A 169 -10.72 -15.56 6.86
N GLU A 170 -9.57 -16.09 6.46
CA GLU A 170 -8.44 -15.24 6.07
C GLU A 170 -8.77 -14.38 4.85
N GLU A 171 -9.37 -14.95 3.82
CA GLU A 171 -9.81 -14.22 2.63
C GLU A 171 -10.83 -13.13 3.00
N GLN A 172 -11.79 -13.44 3.87
CA GLN A 172 -12.73 -12.46 4.39
C GLN A 172 -12.04 -11.30 5.13
N ILE A 173 -11.03 -11.60 5.96
CA ILE A 173 -10.25 -10.57 6.67
C ILE A 173 -9.53 -9.67 5.67
N ARG A 174 -8.85 -10.26 4.67
CA ARG A 174 -8.13 -9.50 3.63
C ARG A 174 -9.08 -8.61 2.84
N GLN A 175 -10.23 -9.18 2.43
CA GLN A 175 -11.25 -8.44 1.70
C GLN A 175 -11.76 -7.25 2.50
N ILE A 176 -12.13 -7.41 3.77
CA ILE A 176 -12.67 -6.32 4.58
C ILE A 176 -11.63 -5.21 4.81
N VAL A 177 -10.36 -5.57 5.04
CA VAL A 177 -9.27 -4.58 5.18
C VAL A 177 -9.13 -3.76 3.89
N GLN A 178 -9.11 -4.43 2.75
CA GLN A 178 -8.94 -3.80 1.44
C GLN A 178 -10.17 -2.97 1.03
N ASP A 179 -11.38 -3.47 1.28
CA ASP A 179 -12.64 -2.78 1.01
C ASP A 179 -12.74 -1.51 1.86
N ASN A 180 -12.35 -1.55 3.13
CA ASN A 180 -12.34 -0.37 3.99
C ASN A 180 -11.33 0.68 3.53
N HIS A 181 -10.16 0.25 3.04
CA HIS A 181 -9.20 1.18 2.45
C HIS A 181 -9.78 1.87 1.23
N ILE A 182 -10.32 1.09 0.30
CA ILE A 182 -10.99 1.60 -0.90
C ILE A 182 -12.12 2.57 -0.54
N ASN A 183 -13.00 2.20 0.40
CA ASN A 183 -14.13 3.02 0.82
C ASN A 183 -13.71 4.31 1.54
N SER A 184 -12.50 4.36 2.10
CA SER A 184 -11.95 5.57 2.71
C SER A 184 -11.47 6.61 1.69
N LEU A 185 -11.28 6.21 0.42
CA LEU A 185 -10.78 7.06 -0.66
C LEU A 185 -11.94 7.89 -1.24
N PRO A 186 -11.88 9.23 -1.21
CA PRO A 186 -12.97 10.07 -1.71
C PRO A 186 -13.16 9.90 -3.23
N LYS A 187 -14.40 9.59 -3.64
CA LYS A 187 -14.80 9.52 -5.05
C LYS A 187 -14.63 10.88 -5.74
N GLY A 188 -14.20 10.86 -6.99
CA GLY A 188 -13.87 11.98 -7.87
C GLY A 188 -12.54 12.67 -7.54
N LYS A 189 -11.86 12.25 -6.47
CA LYS A 189 -10.70 12.94 -5.89
C LYS A 189 -9.57 11.98 -5.54
N SER A 190 -9.58 10.77 -6.09
CA SER A 190 -8.61 9.76 -5.72
C SER A 190 -7.99 9.07 -6.93
N CYS A 191 -6.75 8.62 -6.74
CA CYS A 191 -6.19 7.54 -7.53
C CYS A 191 -5.63 6.42 -6.64
N LEU A 192 -5.71 5.20 -7.16
CA LEU A 192 -5.20 3.98 -6.55
C LEU A 192 -4.29 3.28 -7.55
N ILE A 193 -3.06 2.98 -7.16
CA ILE A 193 -2.14 2.10 -7.87
C ILE A 193 -1.77 0.95 -6.94
N SER A 194 -1.89 -0.30 -7.41
CA SER A 194 -1.52 -1.49 -6.64
C SER A 194 -1.12 -2.62 -7.57
N ASP A 195 -0.38 -3.59 -7.05
CA ASP A 195 -0.20 -4.89 -7.70
C ASP A 195 -1.47 -5.72 -7.51
N TRP A 196 -2.04 -6.24 -8.59
CA TRP A 196 -3.29 -7.01 -8.55
C TRP A 196 -3.06 -8.51 -8.61
N THR A 197 -2.07 -8.91 -9.40
CA THR A 197 -1.78 -10.31 -9.65
C THR A 197 -0.28 -10.52 -9.62
N GLU A 198 0.17 -11.52 -8.88
CA GLU A 198 1.53 -12.04 -8.95
C GLU A 198 1.56 -13.16 -9.98
N VAL A 199 2.40 -13.01 -11.00
CA VAL A 199 2.71 -14.06 -11.97
C VAL A 199 4.07 -14.63 -11.62
N SER A 200 4.14 -15.93 -11.39
CA SER A 200 5.38 -16.66 -11.14
C SER A 200 5.61 -17.67 -12.26
N GLU A 201 6.76 -17.57 -12.92
CA GLU A 201 7.20 -18.50 -13.95
C GLU A 201 8.40 -19.31 -13.42
N GLU A 202 8.24 -20.63 -13.34
CA GLU A 202 9.32 -21.53 -12.95
C GLU A 202 10.31 -21.73 -14.10
N LEU A 203 11.60 -21.46 -13.85
CA LEU A 203 12.61 -21.42 -14.92
C LEU A 203 12.97 -22.79 -15.51
N THR A 204 12.78 -23.87 -14.74
CA THR A 204 13.12 -25.24 -15.13
C THR A 204 12.04 -25.89 -15.99
N THR A 205 10.79 -25.63 -15.66
CA THR A 205 9.62 -26.30 -16.26
C THR A 205 8.87 -25.36 -17.21
N GLY A 206 9.07 -24.05 -17.11
CA GLY A 206 8.27 -23.03 -17.78
C GLY A 206 6.86 -22.90 -17.19
N VAL A 207 6.56 -23.57 -16.06
CA VAL A 207 5.22 -23.54 -15.46
C VAL A 207 4.92 -22.14 -14.95
N VAL A 208 3.82 -21.57 -15.45
CA VAL A 208 3.29 -20.27 -15.03
C VAL A 208 2.16 -20.48 -14.03
N SER A 209 2.23 -19.76 -12.93
CA SER A 209 1.17 -19.68 -11.92
C SER A 209 0.79 -18.23 -11.67
N GLU A 210 -0.51 -18.00 -11.44
CA GLU A 210 -1.04 -16.69 -11.09
C GLU A 210 -1.66 -16.71 -9.70
N LYS A 211 -1.42 -15.67 -8.93
CA LYS A 211 -2.02 -15.46 -7.61
C LYS A 211 -2.65 -14.08 -7.55
N GLN A 212 -3.94 -14.02 -7.23
CA GLN A 212 -4.60 -12.75 -6.95
C GLN A 212 -4.11 -12.18 -5.61
N LEU A 213 -3.84 -10.88 -5.59
CA LEU A 213 -3.34 -10.14 -4.43
C LEU A 213 -4.39 -9.18 -3.85
N VAL A 214 -5.37 -8.81 -4.67
CA VAL A 214 -6.51 -7.98 -4.28
C VAL A 214 -7.74 -8.87 -4.18
N TYR A 215 -8.35 -8.88 -3.00
CA TYR A 215 -9.54 -9.64 -2.62
C TYR A 215 -10.80 -8.78 -2.70
N SER A 216 -10.65 -7.45 -2.75
CA SER A 216 -11.73 -6.51 -2.98
C SER A 216 -12.32 -6.60 -4.37
N LYS A 217 -13.58 -6.16 -4.50
CA LYS A 217 -14.24 -6.04 -5.80
C LYS A 217 -13.57 -4.96 -6.65
N LEU A 218 -13.67 -5.13 -7.97
CA LEU A 218 -13.19 -4.16 -8.95
C LEU A 218 -13.83 -2.80 -8.73
N LEU A 219 -13.01 -1.74 -8.85
CA LEU A 219 -13.45 -0.36 -8.77
C LEU A 219 -14.05 0.09 -10.09
N ASP A 220 -15.24 0.68 -10.04
CA ASP A 220 -15.70 1.56 -11.12
C ASP A 220 -14.77 2.77 -11.17
N ALA A 221 -14.09 2.96 -12.29
CA ALA A 221 -13.10 4.02 -12.44
C ALA A 221 -13.35 4.87 -13.67
N GLU A 222 -13.13 6.18 -13.52
CA GLU A 222 -13.13 7.14 -14.63
C GLU A 222 -11.97 6.84 -15.59
N LYS A 223 -10.82 6.43 -15.04
CA LYS A 223 -9.64 6.05 -15.82
C LYS A 223 -8.99 4.79 -15.27
N TYR A 224 -8.49 3.98 -16.19
CA TYR A 224 -7.81 2.73 -15.93
C TYR A 224 -6.52 2.63 -16.76
N GLN A 225 -5.44 2.20 -16.14
CA GLN A 225 -4.22 1.78 -16.83
C GLN A 225 -3.67 0.53 -16.14
N GLY A 226 -3.09 -0.39 -16.90
CA GLY A 226 -2.38 -1.55 -16.37
C GLY A 226 -1.04 -1.75 -17.05
N TRP A 227 -0.09 -2.33 -16.32
CA TRP A 227 1.23 -2.67 -16.84
C TRP A 227 1.87 -3.81 -16.05
N ASP A 228 2.88 -4.42 -16.66
CA ASP A 228 3.67 -5.47 -16.02
C ASP A 228 4.90 -4.88 -15.35
N TRP A 229 5.12 -5.26 -14.10
CA TRP A 229 6.32 -4.93 -13.35
C TRP A 229 7.18 -6.17 -13.19
N ILE A 230 8.30 -6.21 -13.91
CA ILE A 230 9.32 -7.25 -13.76
C ILE A 230 10.02 -7.04 -12.41
N PHE A 231 9.60 -7.80 -11.40
CA PHE A 231 9.88 -7.48 -10.01
C PHE A 231 11.25 -7.97 -9.53
N ASP A 232 11.60 -9.21 -9.87
CA ASP A 232 12.80 -9.85 -9.31
C ASP A 232 13.54 -10.62 -10.39
N THR A 233 14.47 -9.94 -11.06
CA THR A 233 15.30 -10.58 -12.09
C THR A 233 16.48 -11.34 -11.51
N HIS A 234 16.90 -11.01 -10.28
CA HIS A 234 18.00 -11.68 -9.58
C HIS A 234 17.54 -12.86 -8.71
N LYS A 235 16.24 -13.21 -8.68
CA LYS A 235 15.69 -14.47 -8.14
C LYS A 235 15.90 -14.65 -6.63
N MET A 236 15.93 -13.55 -5.90
CA MET A 236 16.12 -13.51 -4.44
C MET A 236 14.79 -13.36 -3.68
N TYR A 237 13.68 -13.11 -4.39
CA TYR A 237 12.33 -13.13 -3.84
C TYR A 237 11.80 -14.56 -3.76
N ARG A 238 11.94 -15.32 -4.85
CA ARG A 238 11.70 -16.77 -4.90
C ARG A 238 12.77 -17.42 -5.77
N ALA A 239 13.52 -18.34 -5.17
CA ALA A 239 14.57 -19.05 -5.88
C ALA A 239 13.97 -19.80 -7.08
N LYS A 240 14.64 -19.74 -8.23
CA LYS A 240 14.27 -20.43 -9.49
C LYS A 240 12.98 -19.95 -10.17
N THR A 241 12.39 -18.85 -9.73
CA THR A 241 11.21 -18.27 -10.40
C THR A 241 11.49 -16.85 -10.87
N LYS A 242 10.93 -16.48 -12.02
CA LYS A 242 10.77 -15.08 -12.40
C LYS A 242 9.43 -14.59 -11.86
N THR A 243 9.44 -13.44 -11.19
CA THR A 243 8.21 -12.83 -10.66
C THR A 243 7.90 -11.55 -11.41
N THR A 244 6.66 -11.46 -11.91
CA THR A 244 6.10 -10.26 -12.54
C THR A 244 4.80 -9.91 -11.83
N PHE A 245 4.62 -8.63 -11.48
CA PHE A 245 3.35 -8.15 -10.95
C PHE A 245 2.54 -7.48 -12.06
N LYS A 246 1.27 -7.87 -12.22
CA LYS A 246 0.30 -7.13 -13.02
C LYS A 246 -0.22 -5.96 -12.18
N VAL A 247 0.27 -4.77 -12.48
CA VAL A 247 -0.10 -3.52 -11.79
C VAL A 247 -1.34 -2.95 -12.44
N ARG A 248 -2.24 -2.39 -11.64
CA ARG A 248 -3.36 -1.60 -12.16
C ARG A 248 -3.49 -0.31 -11.39
N ALA A 249 -3.81 0.73 -12.15
CA ALA A 249 -3.99 2.08 -11.69
C ALA A 249 -5.40 2.57 -12.06
N TYR A 250 -6.09 3.11 -11.06
CA TYR A 250 -7.45 3.61 -11.15
C TYR A 250 -7.50 5.07 -10.74
N LYS A 251 -8.29 5.86 -11.45
CA LYS A 251 -8.76 7.17 -11.01
C LYS A 251 -10.27 7.08 -10.83
N PHE A 252 -10.77 7.49 -9.68
CA PHE A 252 -12.19 7.37 -9.35
C PHE A 252 -12.67 8.52 -8.47
#